data_AF-X1TMW1-F1
#
_entry.id   AF-X1TMW1-F1
#
_cell.length_a   1.000
_cell.length_b   1.000
_cell.length_c   1.000
_cell.angle_alpha   90.00
_cell.angle_beta   90.00
_cell.angle_gamma   90.00
#
_symmetry.space_group_name_H-M   'P 1'
#
loop_
_entity.id
_entity.type
_entity.pdbx_description
1 polymer ?
#
loop_
_entity_poly.entity_id
_entity_poly.type
_entity_poly.pdbx_seq_one_letter_code
_entity_poly.pdbx_strand_id
1 'polypeptide(L)' 'MNYYICEECGQKYTGWANNEFCQKCGSKLKRISQEEFYLEKKKAVIEEEV' A
#
# COMPACT_ATOMS: atom_id res chain seq x y z
N MET A 1 6.07 -4.26 12.23
CA MET A 1 6.13 -3.54 10.95
C MET A 1 4.76 -2.96 10.67
N ASN A 2 4.67 -1.65 10.40
CA ASN A 2 3.42 -1.02 9.96
C ASN A 2 3.39 -0.93 8.44
N TYR A 3 2.19 -1.04 7.86
CA TYR A 3 1.95 -0.96 6.43
C TYR A 3 0.93 0.14 6.17
N TYR A 4 1.22 0.97 5.17
CA TYR A 4 0.40 2.10 4.81
C TYR A 4 0.26 2.23 3.31
N ILE A 5 -0.85 2.78 2.87
CA ILE A 5 -1.11 3.16 1.48
C ILE A 5 -1.66 4.59 1.41
N CYS A 6 -1.18 5.33 0.42
CA CYS A 6 -1.72 6.61 0.01
C CYS A 6 -2.87 6.36 -0.97
N GLU A 7 -4.13 6.61 -0.56
CA GLU A 7 -5.29 6.40 -1.45
C GLU A 7 -5.32 7.41 -2.61
N GLU A 8 -4.66 8.56 -2.47
CA GLU A 8 -4.64 9.59 -3.52
C GLU A 8 -3.61 9.32 -4.62
N CYS A 9 -2.50 8.67 -4.26
CA CYS A 9 -1.33 8.54 -5.12
C CYS A 9 -0.90 7.09 -5.34
N GLY A 10 -1.56 6.13 -4.68
CA GLY A 10 -1.25 4.70 -4.73
C GLY A 10 0.06 4.30 -4.05
N GLN A 11 0.82 5.26 -3.49
CA GLN A 11 2.14 4.99 -2.93
C GLN A 11 2.03 4.18 -1.64
N LYS A 12 2.80 3.10 -1.56
CA LYS A 12 2.85 2.22 -0.39
C LYS A 12 4.08 2.53 0.47
N TYR A 13 3.88 2.48 1.78
CA TYR A 13 4.94 2.69 2.77
C TYR A 13 4.97 1.51 3.76
N THR A 14 6.18 1.08 4.11
CA THR A 14 6.40 0.03 5.12
C THR A 14 7.55 0.45 6.03
N GLY A 15 7.41 0.20 7.33
CA GLY A 15 8.46 0.54 8.29
C GLY A 15 8.03 0.41 9.75
N TRP A 16 8.95 0.76 10.65
CA TRP A 16 8.72 0.79 12.09
C TRP A 16 8.14 2.12 12.57
N ALA A 17 8.30 3.19 11.77
CA ALA A 17 7.76 4.50 12.06
C ALA A 17 6.27 4.59 11.72
N ASN A 18 5.52 5.34 12.54
CA ASN A 18 4.15 5.74 12.23
C ASN A 18 4.19 6.93 11.26
N ASN A 19 4.45 6.66 9.98
CA ASN A 19 4.28 7.68 8.96
C ASN A 19 2.78 7.85 8.71
N GLU A 20 2.23 8.97 9.18
CA GLU A 20 0.81 9.30 9.03
C GLU A 20 0.52 10.08 7.73
N PHE A 21 1.56 10.61 7.07
CA PHE A 21 1.42 11.46 5.89
C PHE A 21 2.29 10.99 4.73
N CYS A 22 1.73 11.07 3.53
CA CYS A 22 2.41 10.72 2.29
C CYS A 22 3.50 11.74 1.99
N GLN A 23 4.73 11.27 1.81
CA GLN A 23 5.88 12.14 1.49
C GLN A 23 5.78 12.75 0.07
N LYS A 24 4.94 12.19 -0.80
CA LYS A 24 4.78 12.65 -2.18
C LYS A 24 3.71 13.73 -2.33
N CYS A 25 2.55 13.56 -1.71
CA CYS A 25 1.40 14.43 -1.89
C CYS A 25 0.92 15.11 -0.60
N GLY A 26 1.47 14.76 0.56
CA GLY A 26 1.06 15.30 1.86
C GLY A 26 -0.26 14.73 2.40
N SER A 27 -0.99 13.92 1.62
CA SER A 27 -2.26 13.33 2.04
C SER A 27 -2.07 12.31 3.16
N LYS A 28 -3.11 12.13 4.00
CA LYS A 28 -3.07 11.19 5.12
C LYS A 28 -2.97 9.75 4.61
N LEU A 29 -2.06 8.98 5.21
CA LEU A 29 -1.86 7.58 4.89
C LEU A 29 -2.90 6.70 5.59
N LYS A 30 -3.45 5.74 4.86
CA LYS A 30 -4.33 4.71 5.40
C LYS A 30 -3.49 3.53 5.83
N ARG A 31 -3.64 3.12 7.10
CA ARG A 31 -3.00 1.91 7.61
C ARG A 31 -3.71 0.71 6.99
N ILE A 32 -2.93 -0.20 6.43
CA ILE A 32 -3.41 -1.45 5.85
C ILE A 32 -2.73 -2.64 6.52
N SER A 33 -3.29 -3.82 6.29
CA SER A 33 -2.69 -5.07 6.73
C SER A 33 -1.50 -5.45 5.85
N GLN A 34 -0.60 -6.27 6.38
CA GLN A 34 0.49 -6.86 5.59
C GLN A 34 -0.03 -7.59 4.36
N GLU A 35 -1.13 -8.34 4.51
CA GLU A 35 -1.74 -9.09 3.42
C GLU A 35 -2.13 -8.16 2.27
N GLU A 36 -2.87 -7.08 2.55
CA GLU A 36 -3.28 -6.09 1.54
C GLU A 36 -2.09 -5.41 0.84
N PHE A 37 -1.00 -5.16 1.58
CA PHE A 37 0.21 -4.57 1.01
C PHE A 37 0.79 -5.47 -0.11
N TYR A 38 0.82 -6.79 0.11
CA TYR A 38 1.34 -7.77 -0.83
C TYR A 38 0.30 -8.33 -1.82
N LEU A 39 -1.00 -8.16 -1.55
CA LEU A 39 -2.08 -8.74 -2.35
C LEU A 39 -2.16 -8.17 -3.77
N GLU A 40 -1.78 -6.89 -3.98
CA GLU A 40 -1.81 -6.30 -5.33
C GLU A 40 -0.87 -6.99 -6.34
N LYS A 41 0.14 -7.75 -5.89
CA LYS A 41 0.94 -8.56 -6.82
C LYS A 41 0.20 -9.78 -7.36
N LYS A 42 -0.89 -10.24 -6.72
CA LYS A 42 -1.62 -11.44 -7.15
C LYS A 42 -2.73 -11.17 -8.15
N LYS A 43 -3.33 -9.97 -8.20
CA LYS A 43 -4.39 -9.69 -9.18
C LYS A 43 -3.90 -9.62 -10.63
N ALA A 44 -2.61 -9.34 -10.87
CA ALA A 44 -2.04 -9.34 -12.22
C ALA A 44 -1.68 -10.74 -12.76
N VAL A 45 -1.81 -11.81 -11.96
CA VAL A 45 -1.38 -13.17 -12.34
C VAL A 45 -2.57 -14.12 -12.59
N ILE A 46 -3.82 -13.67 -12.40
CA ILE A 46 -5.03 -14.50 -12.58
C ILE A 46 -5.91 -14.02 -13.75
N GLU A 47 -5.31 -13.32 -14.72
CA GLU A 47 -5.90 -13.06 -16.03
C GLU A 47 -4.98 -13.63 -17.13
N GLU A 48 -4.51 -14.87 -16.97
CA GLU A 48 -3.90 -15.61 -18.08
C GLU A 48 -4.06 -17.13 -17.87
N GLU A 49 -5.29 -17.62 -17.82
CA GLU A 49 -5.60 -18.99 -18.28
C GLU A 49 -6.88 -18.91 -19.12
N VAL A 50 -6.66 -19.05 -20.43
CA VAL A 50 -7.64 -19.21 -21.53
C VAL A 50 -8.34 -20.56 -21.43
#